data_AF-A0A381RQT8-F1
#
_entry.id   AF-A0A381RQT8-F1
#
_cell.length_a   1.000
_cell.length_b   1.000
_cell.length_c   1.000
_cell.angle_alpha   90.00
_cell.angle_beta   90.00
_cell.angle_gamma   90.00
#
_symmetry.space_group_name_H-M   'P 1'
#
loop_
_entity.id
_entity.type
_entity.pdbx_description
1 polymer ?
#
loop_
_entity_poly.entity_id
_entity_poly.type
_entity_poly.pdbx_seq_one_letter_code
_entity_poly.pdbx_strand_id
1 'polypeptide(L)'
;MVGAVFAQGKPYPVFTPDNLDLTMKALGPNVAGTSASLAEGDYTTAKERAIRSREQLARTVPFWRDQEREDAITFLRTVLSRLDALDTVLSSASIDGARARQIAVEISEGCTACHTVYREQDPSGGYRLKLNALQ
;
A
#
# COMPACT_ATOMS: atom_id res chain seq x y z
N MET A 1 -11.51 -46.29 9.52
CA MET A 1 -10.24 -45.72 9.01
C MET A 1 -10.33 -45.77 7.50
N VAL A 2 -10.25 -44.70 6.70
CA VAL A 2 -9.65 -43.37 6.86
C VAL A 2 -10.51 -42.40 6.02
N GLY A 3 -10.96 -41.30 6.60
CA GLY A 3 -11.60 -40.22 5.86
C GLY A 3 -10.53 -39.41 5.15
N ALA A 4 -10.61 -39.34 3.81
CA ALA A 4 -9.81 -38.41 3.03
C ALA A 4 -10.41 -37.00 3.18
N VAL A 5 -9.71 -36.12 3.90
CA VAL A 5 -10.02 -34.70 3.92
C VAL A 5 -9.47 -34.11 2.63
N PHE A 6 -10.34 -33.85 1.66
CA PHE A 6 -10.02 -32.99 0.54
C PHE A 6 -9.82 -31.58 1.08
N ALA A 7 -8.60 -31.04 0.97
CA ALA A 7 -8.36 -29.62 1.14
C ALA A 7 -9.22 -28.87 0.12
N GLN A 8 -10.29 -28.22 0.58
CA GLN A 8 -11.07 -27.32 -0.26
C GLN A 8 -10.19 -26.11 -0.58
N GLY A 9 -9.60 -26.08 -1.78
CA GLY A 9 -8.94 -24.90 -2.30
C GLY A 9 -9.94 -23.75 -2.35
N LYS A 10 -9.57 -22.57 -1.81
CA LYS A 10 -10.42 -21.37 -1.84
C LYS A 10 -10.82 -21.11 -3.31
N PRO A 11 -12.11 -20.86 -3.62
CA PRO A 11 -12.63 -20.74 -4.99
C PRO A 11 -12.22 -19.43 -5.70
N TYR A 12 -11.34 -18.63 -5.10
CA TYR A 12 -10.87 -17.35 -5.62
C TYR A 12 -9.36 -17.39 -5.78
N PRO A 13 -8.79 -16.73 -6.81
CA PRO A 13 -7.35 -16.65 -6.97
C PRO A 13 -6.73 -16.06 -5.70
N VAL A 14 -5.90 -16.87 -5.04
CA VAL A 14 -5.18 -16.45 -3.84
C VAL A 14 -4.25 -15.32 -4.25
N PHE A 15 -4.37 -14.17 -3.59
CA PHE A 15 -3.39 -13.11 -3.74
C PHE A 15 -2.09 -13.61 -3.11
N THR A 16 -1.07 -13.91 -3.92
CA THR A 16 0.16 -14.56 -3.46
C THR A 16 1.19 -13.53 -2.95
N PRO A 17 2.26 -13.97 -2.26
CA PRO A 17 3.41 -13.11 -1.98
C PRO A 17 4.00 -12.44 -3.23
N ASP A 18 4.02 -13.12 -4.37
CA ASP A 18 4.49 -12.54 -5.64
C ASP A 18 3.54 -11.46 -6.15
N ASN A 19 2.22 -11.65 -6.01
CA ASN A 19 1.25 -10.60 -6.33
C ASN A 19 1.46 -9.37 -5.42
N LEU A 20 1.79 -9.58 -4.15
CA LEU A 20 2.10 -8.49 -3.22
C LEU A 20 3.36 -7.74 -3.66
N ASP A 21 4.45 -8.45 -3.94
CA ASP A 21 5.71 -7.85 -4.37
C ASP A 21 5.54 -7.02 -5.66
N LEU A 22 4.90 -7.60 -6.68
CA LEU A 22 4.60 -6.90 -7.93
C LEU A 22 3.74 -5.63 -7.69
N THR A 23 2.74 -5.73 -6.81
CA THR A 23 1.88 -4.59 -6.48
C THR A 23 2.66 -3.50 -5.76
N MET A 24 3.53 -3.86 -4.81
CA MET A 24 4.36 -2.90 -4.07
C MET A 24 5.41 -2.23 -4.95
N LYS A 25 6.01 -2.95 -5.91
CA LYS A 25 6.92 -2.40 -6.92
C LYS A 25 6.23 -1.40 -7.84
N ALA A 26 4.95 -1.61 -8.16
CA ALA A 26 4.15 -0.66 -8.91
C ALA A 26 3.67 0.54 -8.06
N LEU A 27 3.40 0.32 -6.77
CA LEU A 27 2.93 1.32 -5.82
C LEU A 27 4.01 2.33 -5.42
N GLY A 28 5.22 1.87 -5.09
CA GLY A 28 6.31 2.71 -4.57
C GLY A 28 6.60 3.93 -5.45
N PRO A 29 6.81 3.77 -6.77
CA PRO A 29 7.02 4.89 -7.69
C PRO A 29 5.83 5.88 -7.77
N ASN A 30 4.59 5.40 -7.59
CA ASN A 30 3.44 6.30 -7.55
C ASN A 30 3.43 7.16 -6.28
N VAL A 31 3.72 6.57 -5.12
CA VAL A 31 3.81 7.34 -3.85
C VAL A 31 4.93 8.38 -3.90
N ALA A 32 6.12 7.98 -4.38
CA ALA A 32 7.24 8.89 -4.55
C ALA A 32 6.92 10.00 -5.56
N GLY A 33 6.30 9.64 -6.69
CA GLY A 33 5.89 10.58 -7.71
C GLY A 33 4.82 11.57 -7.23
N THR A 34 3.87 11.16 -6.38
CA THR A 34 2.91 12.07 -5.76
C THR A 34 3.62 13.16 -4.99
N SER A 35 4.60 12.79 -4.15
CA SER A 35 5.37 13.75 -3.35
C SER A 35 6.19 14.71 -4.22
N ALA A 36 6.81 14.21 -5.29
CA ALA A 36 7.55 15.02 -6.25
C ALA A 36 6.64 16.04 -6.97
N SER A 37 5.50 15.59 -7.51
CA SER A 37 4.55 16.47 -8.19
C SER A 37 3.99 17.55 -7.25
N LEU A 38 3.73 17.23 -5.97
CA LEU A 38 3.32 18.23 -4.97
C LEU A 38 4.40 19.27 -4.67
N ALA A 39 5.68 18.90 -4.74
CA ALA A 39 6.78 19.84 -4.56
C ALA A 39 6.89 20.82 -5.74
N GLU A 40 6.57 20.35 -6.94
CA GLU A 40 6.56 21.14 -8.19
C GLU A 40 5.26 21.96 -8.37
N GLY A 41 4.25 21.74 -7.51
CA GLY A 41 2.93 22.37 -7.65
C GLY A 41 2.06 21.75 -8.75
N ASP A 42 2.45 20.61 -9.31
CA ASP A 42 1.67 19.85 -10.26
C ASP A 42 0.62 18.99 -9.53
N TYR A 43 -0.46 19.65 -9.13
CA TYR A 43 -1.53 19.02 -8.37
C TYR A 43 -2.35 18.00 -9.19
N THR A 44 -2.42 18.18 -10.51
CA THR A 44 -3.12 17.24 -11.40
C THR A 44 -2.39 15.90 -11.42
N THR A 45 -1.09 15.91 -11.71
CA THR A 45 -0.28 14.69 -11.71
C THR A 45 -0.21 14.06 -10.31
N ALA A 46 -0.09 14.87 -9.27
CA ALA A 46 -0.12 14.38 -7.89
C ALA A 46 -1.42 13.61 -7.58
N LYS A 47 -2.57 14.13 -8.01
CA LYS A 47 -3.87 13.49 -7.82
C LYS A 47 -3.99 12.17 -8.57
N GLU A 48 -3.61 12.14 -9.85
CA GLU A 48 -3.62 10.91 -10.64
C GLU A 48 -2.76 9.80 -10.02
N ARG A 49 -1.58 10.16 -9.53
CA ARG A 49 -0.68 9.21 -8.85
C ARG A 49 -1.26 8.74 -7.52
N ALA A 50 -1.83 9.65 -6.71
CA ALA A 50 -2.48 9.30 -5.46
C ALA A 50 -3.65 8.31 -5.65
N ILE A 51 -4.49 8.51 -6.67
CA ILE A 51 -5.59 7.60 -7.01
C ILE A 51 -5.03 6.21 -7.38
N ARG A 52 -4.02 6.14 -8.24
CA ARG A 52 -3.37 4.87 -8.61
C ARG A 52 -2.76 4.17 -7.39
N SER A 53 -2.08 4.93 -6.53
CA SER A 53 -1.52 4.41 -5.28
C SER A 53 -2.60 3.79 -4.39
N ARG A 54 -3.75 4.45 -4.27
CA ARG A 54 -4.87 3.96 -3.48
C ARG A 54 -5.43 2.65 -4.02
N GLU A 55 -5.69 2.60 -5.32
CA GLU A 55 -6.20 1.39 -5.98
C GLU A 55 -5.23 0.21 -5.83
N GLN A 56 -3.94 0.45 -6.03
CA GLN A 56 -2.90 -0.58 -5.87
C GLN A 56 -2.82 -1.06 -4.43
N LEU A 57 -2.81 -0.14 -3.45
CA LEU A 57 -2.74 -0.50 -2.03
C LEU A 57 -3.97 -1.29 -1.59
N ALA A 58 -5.17 -0.88 -2.00
CA ALA A 58 -6.41 -1.55 -1.66
C ALA A 58 -6.48 -3.00 -2.16
N ARG A 59 -5.88 -3.29 -3.33
CA ARG A 59 -5.78 -4.66 -3.88
C ARG A 59 -5.00 -5.61 -3.00
N THR A 60 -4.18 -5.11 -2.07
CA THR A 60 -3.33 -5.93 -1.19
C THR A 60 -4.07 -6.38 0.08
N VAL A 61 -5.22 -5.78 0.40
CA VAL A 61 -5.99 -6.11 1.61
C VAL A 61 -6.36 -7.61 1.71
N PRO A 62 -6.77 -8.30 0.62
CA PRO A 62 -7.06 -9.73 0.68
C PRO A 62 -5.86 -10.58 1.11
N PHE A 63 -4.63 -10.23 0.68
CA PHE A 63 -3.42 -10.92 1.12
C PHE A 63 -3.29 -10.91 2.64
N TRP A 64 -3.36 -9.72 3.24
CA TRP A 64 -3.17 -9.57 4.69
C TRP A 64 -4.31 -10.20 5.49
N ARG A 65 -5.54 -10.19 4.95
CA ARG A 65 -6.66 -10.94 5.53
C ARG A 65 -6.41 -12.44 5.49
N ASP A 66 -5.93 -12.96 4.37
CA ASP A 66 -5.62 -14.39 4.22
C ASP A 66 -4.44 -14.84 5.09
N GLN A 67 -3.52 -13.92 5.41
CA GLN A 67 -2.44 -14.12 6.38
C GLN A 67 -2.85 -13.82 7.83
N GLU A 68 -4.12 -13.48 8.08
CA GLU A 68 -4.66 -13.15 9.42
C GLU A 68 -3.90 -12.01 10.14
N ARG A 69 -3.39 -11.03 9.37
CA ARG A 69 -2.62 -9.89 9.88
C ARG A 69 -3.45 -8.63 10.02
N GLU A 70 -4.19 -8.56 11.12
CA GLU A 70 -5.02 -7.40 11.47
C GLU A 70 -4.21 -6.11 11.69
N ASP A 71 -2.98 -6.23 12.17
CA ASP A 71 -2.04 -5.11 12.29
C ASP A 71 -1.64 -4.56 10.91
N ALA A 72 -1.33 -5.42 9.93
CA ALA A 72 -1.11 -4.98 8.55
C ALA A 72 -2.36 -4.29 7.97
N ILE A 73 -3.54 -4.87 8.16
CA ILE A 73 -4.81 -4.27 7.70
C ILE A 73 -5.02 -2.89 8.34
N THR A 74 -4.61 -2.69 9.60
CA THR A 74 -4.68 -1.41 10.29
C THR A 74 -3.74 -0.37 9.67
N PHE A 75 -2.50 -0.74 9.33
CA PHE A 75 -1.60 0.13 8.57
C PHE A 75 -2.18 0.50 7.20
N LEU A 76 -2.71 -0.49 6.47
CA LEU A 76 -3.33 -0.25 5.17
C LEU A 76 -4.49 0.74 5.25
N ARG A 77 -5.41 0.57 6.21
CA ARG A 77 -6.54 1.49 6.42
C ARG A 77 -6.07 2.92 6.71
N THR A 78 -5.00 3.06 7.50
CA THR A 78 -4.41 4.36 7.82
C THR A 78 -3.93 5.06 6.55
N VAL A 79 -3.13 4.39 5.72
CA VAL A 79 -2.60 4.96 4.48
C VAL A 79 -3.72 5.21 3.46
N LEU A 80 -4.69 4.29 3.32
CA LEU A 80 -5.85 4.48 2.43
C LEU A 80 -6.67 5.72 2.82
N SER A 81 -6.92 5.91 4.12
CA SER A 81 -7.61 7.10 4.62
C SER A 81 -6.85 8.39 4.30
N ARG A 82 -5.51 8.36 4.32
CA ARG A 82 -4.69 9.52 3.96
C ARG A 82 -4.66 9.78 2.46
N LEU A 83 -4.69 8.74 1.64
CA LEU A 83 -4.86 8.88 0.19
C LEU A 83 -6.24 9.48 -0.16
N ASP A 84 -7.31 9.07 0.54
CA ASP A 84 -8.65 9.67 0.42
C ASP A 84 -8.66 11.15 0.85
N ALA A 85 -7.96 11.49 1.93
CA ALA A 85 -7.84 12.87 2.38
C ALA A 85 -7.04 13.73 1.38
N LEU A 86 -5.98 13.18 0.79
CA LEU A 86 -5.20 13.87 -0.24
C LEU A 86 -6.04 14.13 -1.49
N ASP A 87 -6.79 13.14 -1.96
CA ASP A 87 -7.70 13.30 -3.10
C ASP A 87 -8.75 14.40 -2.83
N THR A 88 -9.29 14.45 -1.61
CA THR A 88 -10.22 15.51 -1.18
C THR A 88 -9.59 16.90 -1.30
N VAL A 89 -8.37 17.08 -0.78
CA VAL A 89 -7.65 18.37 -0.84
C VAL A 89 -7.37 18.77 -2.29
N LEU A 90 -6.90 17.84 -3.11
CA LEU A 90 -6.57 18.08 -4.52
C LEU A 90 -7.79 18.24 -5.43
N SER A 91 -8.98 17.89 -4.95
CA SER A 91 -10.26 18.09 -5.66
C SER A 91 -10.95 19.40 -5.29
N SER A 92 -10.43 20.15 -4.33
CA SER A 92 -11.04 21.39 -3.87
C SER A 92 -10.91 22.51 -4.92
N ALA A 93 -11.85 23.47 -4.89
CA ALA A 93 -11.81 24.65 -5.77
C ALA A 93 -10.59 25.56 -5.51
N SER A 94 -10.02 25.48 -4.31
CA SER A 94 -8.81 26.19 -3.90
C SER A 94 -7.90 25.24 -3.13
N ILE A 95 -6.89 24.70 -3.82
CA ILE A 95 -6.00 23.68 -3.28
C ILE A 95 -5.09 24.28 -2.19
N ASP A 96 -5.19 23.73 -0.98
CA ASP A 96 -4.23 23.97 0.10
C ASP A 96 -2.97 23.10 -0.13
N GLY A 97 -1.99 23.67 -0.82
CA GLY A 97 -0.73 23.00 -1.13
C GLY A 97 0.11 22.64 0.10
N ALA A 98 0.02 23.40 1.20
CA ALA A 98 0.73 23.09 2.43
C ALA A 98 0.12 21.85 3.09
N ARG A 99 -1.21 21.79 3.18
CA ARG A 99 -1.91 20.62 3.70
C ARG A 99 -1.71 19.39 2.82
N ALA A 100 -1.74 19.54 1.49
CA ALA A 100 -1.48 18.44 0.56
C ALA A 100 -0.09 17.81 0.78
N ARG A 101 0.95 18.64 0.91
CA ARG A 101 2.32 18.16 1.22
C ARG A 101 2.41 17.49 2.59
N GLN A 102 1.75 18.03 3.61
CA GLN A 102 1.71 17.39 4.92
C GLN A 102 1.06 15.99 4.85
N ILE A 103 -0.06 15.84 4.15
CA ILE A 103 -0.70 14.53 3.98
C ILE A 103 0.23 13.56 3.22
N ALA A 104 1.00 14.02 2.23
CA ALA A 104 1.96 13.17 1.53
C ALA A 104 3.11 12.65 2.44
N VAL A 105 3.53 13.46 3.41
CA VAL A 105 4.45 13.01 4.48
C VAL A 105 3.79 11.94 5.34
N GLU A 106 2.56 12.17 5.81
CA GLU A 106 1.79 11.20 6.61
C GLU A 106 1.59 9.85 5.85
N ILE A 107 1.38 9.90 4.53
CA ILE A 107 1.33 8.70 3.67
C ILE A 107 2.66 7.95 3.70
N SER A 108 3.78 8.66 3.52
CA SER A 108 5.13 8.08 3.48
C SER A 108 5.52 7.46 4.83
N GLU A 109 5.16 8.10 5.93
CA GLU A 109 5.33 7.58 7.28
C GLU A 109 4.51 6.30 7.49
N GLY A 110 3.25 6.27 7.06
CA GLY A 110 2.41 5.06 7.12
C GLY A 110 2.97 3.90 6.30
N CYS A 111 3.52 4.16 5.10
CA CYS A 111 4.23 3.14 4.33
C CYS A 111 5.45 2.61 5.10
N THR A 112 6.22 3.50 5.72
CA THR A 112 7.43 3.14 6.49
C THR A 112 7.09 2.29 7.72
N ALA A 113 6.01 2.63 8.44
CA ALA A 113 5.55 1.87 9.60
C ALA A 113 5.24 0.41 9.25
N CYS A 114 4.50 0.17 8.15
CA CYS A 114 4.24 -1.18 7.67
C CYS A 114 5.52 -1.89 7.21
N HIS A 115 6.35 -1.21 6.41
CA HIS A 115 7.58 -1.81 5.88
C HIS A 115 8.58 -2.20 6.96
N THR A 116 8.66 -1.48 8.08
CA THR A 116 9.53 -1.81 9.21
C THR A 116 9.20 -3.18 9.82
N VAL A 117 7.92 -3.54 9.83
CA VAL A 117 7.44 -4.82 10.37
C VAL A 117 7.59 -5.95 9.34
N TYR A 118 7.24 -5.67 8.09
CA TYR A 118 6.97 -6.69 7.09
C TYR A 118 8.00 -6.79 5.97
N ARG A 119 8.97 -5.90 5.88
CA ARG A 119 10.00 -5.97 4.85
C ARG A 119 11.37 -6.17 5.47
N GLU A 120 12.18 -6.89 4.73
CA GLU A 120 13.60 -7.07 5.01
C GLU A 120 14.39 -6.81 3.73
N GLN A 121 15.64 -6.39 3.90
CA GLN A 121 16.55 -6.27 2.79
C GLN A 121 17.05 -7.65 2.38
N ASP A 122 17.05 -7.94 1.08
CA ASP A 122 17.65 -9.14 0.53
C ASP A 122 19.17 -8.94 0.28
N PRO A 123 19.93 -10.01 0.00
CA PRO A 123 21.38 -9.90 -0.23
C PRO A 123 21.80 -9.03 -1.42
N SER A 124 20.89 -8.74 -2.35
CA SER A 124 21.13 -7.83 -3.48
C SER A 124 20.91 -6.35 -3.13
N GLY A 125 20.48 -6.06 -1.90
CA GLY A 125 20.11 -4.73 -1.43
C GLY A 125 18.67 -4.34 -1.77
N GLY A 126 17.94 -5.21 -2.47
CA GLY A 126 16.50 -5.10 -2.69
C GLY A 126 15.71 -5.35 -1.41
N TYR A 127 14.40 -5.07 -1.42
CA TYR A 127 13.55 -5.31 -0.26
C TYR A 127 12.46 -6.32 -0.61
N ARG A 128 12.31 -7.35 0.22
CA ARG A 128 11.32 -8.42 0.07
C ARG A 128 10.42 -8.53 1.30
N LEU A 129 9.35 -9.31 1.18
CA LEU A 129 8.49 -9.66 2.31
C LEU A 129 9.26 -10.52 3.31
N LYS A 130 9.17 -10.16 4.59
CA LYS A 130 9.77 -10.86 5.71
C LYS A 130 8.89 -12.08 6.05
N LEU A 131 9.25 -13.26 5.55
CA LEU A 131 8.40 -14.45 5.65
C LEU A 131 8.15 -14.91 7.10
N ASN A 132 9.14 -14.78 7.98
CA ASN A 132 8.95 -15.09 9.41
C ASN A 132 8.07 -14.06 10.13
N ALA A 133 7.81 -12.90 9.52
CA ALA A 133 6.79 -12.01 10.06
C ALA A 133 5.42 -12.67 9.91
N LEU A 134 5.14 -13.45 8.85
CA LEU A 134 3.81 -14.03 8.58
C LEU A 134 3.42 -15.25 9.43
N GLN A 135 4.32 -15.72 10.29
CA GLN A 135 4.12 -16.88 11.18
C GLN A 135 3.56 -16.44 12.52
#